data_AF-A0A223NUL0-F1
#
_entry.id   AF-A0A223NUL0-F1
#
_cell.length_a   1.000
_cell.length_b   1.000
_cell.length_c   1.000
_cell.angle_alpha   90.00
_cell.angle_beta   90.00
_cell.angle_gamma   90.00
#
_symmetry.space_group_name_H-M   'P 1'
#
loop_
_entity.id
_entity.type
_entity.pdbx_description
1 polymer ?
#
loop_
_entity_poly.entity_id
_entity_poly.type
_entity_poly.pdbx_seq_one_letter_code
_entity_poly.pdbx_strand_id
1 'polypeptide(L)'
;MANWKFTDQYGSTYPALQNSILSLLVFDITGTTPVSGTTFNASLDLAATGAAMNVLSIMTGLTTIPMTGAVTEANSTLSVSLTSTNDTALTSAIAAIIPIIGGSICKNVSVTIENVTPASLTADDSPTTDEIDLNITIAIGSGTGVLTAQIPMSDGFFTVQAEFTNVGIGLSDLDFLIPGQSGFSESFPSTQLGPYYNSGTSLNLLSLGLTFYVSTASGISLSVSGVSVSIGIVNIPLYEKALYMNPLAVWVNVSSVTTKPVTTWGLEGAIVLCNYATPGDTANPDFEFDFNMGFPNPPDTPDFTVSGEFENPSSKPVSLMIQDLLGPGTDTGIGDTITVESFDFYADADVTTGTIVAFSTDITMSGQFGLFENFTLEEFSISVSYSS
;
A
#
# COMPACT_ATOMS: atom_id res chain seq x y z
N MET A 1 -38.35 0.39 20.69
CA MET A 1 -37.08 0.88 21.25
C MET A 1 -36.25 -0.34 21.57
N ALA A 2 -35.16 -0.56 20.83
CA ALA A 2 -34.32 -1.75 20.94
C ALA A 2 -33.22 -1.53 21.99
N ASN A 3 -32.96 -2.56 22.80
CA ASN A 3 -32.02 -2.57 23.92
C ASN A 3 -30.77 -3.36 23.50
N TRP A 4 -29.55 -2.79 23.56
CA TRP A 4 -28.33 -3.48 23.10
C TRP A 4 -27.57 -4.23 24.20
N LYS A 5 -26.96 -5.38 23.87
CA LYS A 5 -25.98 -6.10 24.70
C LYS A 5 -25.09 -7.04 23.88
N PHE A 6 -23.78 -7.07 24.12
CA PHE A 6 -22.87 -7.98 23.43
C PHE A 6 -22.09 -8.83 24.44
N THR A 7 -22.28 -10.15 24.30
CA THR A 7 -21.64 -11.31 24.94
C THR A 7 -22.03 -11.71 26.37
N ASP A 8 -21.54 -12.89 26.77
CA ASP A 8 -22.33 -14.10 27.06
C ASP A 8 -23.01 -14.19 28.44
N GLN A 9 -22.76 -13.25 29.35
CA GLN A 9 -23.54 -13.22 30.58
C GLN A 9 -24.97 -12.71 30.34
N TYR A 10 -25.28 -12.12 29.17
CA TYR A 10 -26.51 -11.35 29.06
C TYR A 10 -27.20 -11.16 27.69
N GLY A 11 -26.81 -11.86 26.62
CA GLY A 11 -27.60 -12.03 25.39
C GLY A 11 -27.87 -10.78 24.53
N SER A 12 -27.42 -10.79 23.27
CA SER A 12 -27.78 -9.78 22.26
C SER A 12 -29.26 -9.86 21.87
N THR A 13 -29.88 -8.70 21.64
CA THR A 13 -31.26 -8.59 21.09
C THR A 13 -31.30 -8.67 19.57
N TYR A 14 -30.14 -8.75 18.91
CA TYR A 14 -29.98 -8.95 17.48
C TYR A 14 -29.37 -10.33 17.24
N PRO A 15 -30.21 -11.36 17.00
CA PRO A 15 -29.73 -12.72 16.72
C PRO A 15 -28.71 -12.78 15.57
N ALA A 16 -28.84 -11.90 14.57
CA ALA A 16 -27.92 -11.81 13.43
C ALA A 16 -26.46 -11.51 13.82
N LEU A 17 -26.23 -10.92 15.00
CA LEU A 17 -24.90 -10.60 15.51
C LEU A 17 -24.22 -11.76 16.25
N GLN A 18 -24.89 -12.90 16.40
CA GLN A 18 -24.27 -14.10 16.99
C GLN A 18 -23.11 -14.64 16.14
N ASN A 19 -23.07 -14.30 14.84
CA ASN A 19 -22.01 -14.71 13.92
C ASN A 19 -20.99 -13.60 13.66
N SER A 20 -21.08 -12.49 14.40
CA SER A 20 -20.21 -11.34 14.25
C SER A 20 -18.98 -11.46 15.14
N ILE A 21 -17.87 -10.81 14.78
CA ILE A 21 -16.74 -10.59 15.70
C ILE A 21 -17.17 -9.91 17.01
N LEU A 22 -18.27 -9.13 16.99
CA LEU A 22 -18.87 -8.52 18.17
C LEU A 22 -19.38 -9.55 19.19
N SER A 23 -19.66 -10.79 18.77
CA SER A 23 -20.03 -11.90 19.67
C SER A 23 -18.85 -12.42 20.50
N LEU A 24 -17.63 -11.93 20.24
CA LEU A 24 -16.42 -12.25 20.97
C LEU A 24 -16.00 -11.11 21.91
N LEU A 25 -16.56 -9.90 21.74
CA LEU A 25 -16.17 -8.70 22.48
C LEU A 25 -16.93 -8.55 23.80
N VAL A 26 -16.21 -8.20 24.86
CA VAL A 26 -16.79 -7.94 26.19
C VAL A 26 -16.74 -6.44 26.45
N PHE A 27 -17.89 -5.83 26.76
CA PHE A 27 -17.97 -4.41 27.09
C PHE A 27 -18.40 -4.21 28.55
N ASP A 28 -17.64 -3.40 29.28
CA ASP A 28 -18.11 -2.77 30.51
C ASP A 28 -18.93 -1.52 30.15
N ILE A 29 -20.20 -1.53 30.58
CA ILE A 29 -21.12 -0.41 30.38
C ILE A 29 -21.35 0.21 31.75
N THR A 30 -20.56 1.24 32.08
CA THR A 30 -20.74 1.97 33.34
C THR A 30 -21.98 2.87 33.28
N GLY A 31 -22.92 2.66 34.21
CA GLY A 31 -23.93 3.65 34.60
C GLY A 31 -25.29 3.61 33.89
N THR A 32 -25.41 3.07 32.67
CA THR A 32 -26.72 2.89 32.00
C THR A 32 -26.73 1.68 31.07
N THR A 33 -26.91 0.51 31.65
CA THR A 33 -27.24 -0.71 30.91
C THR A 33 -28.77 -0.87 30.85
N PRO A 34 -29.38 -1.14 29.69
CA PRO A 34 -28.78 -1.18 28.35
C PRO A 34 -28.60 0.23 27.75
N VAL A 35 -27.68 0.38 26.79
CA VAL A 35 -27.60 1.62 26.01
C VAL A 35 -28.74 1.64 24.99
N SER A 36 -29.44 2.78 24.88
CA SER A 36 -30.58 2.98 23.98
C SER A 36 -30.26 4.00 22.88
N GLY A 37 -30.50 3.66 21.61
CA GLY A 37 -30.32 4.57 20.47
C GLY A 37 -29.56 3.95 19.30
N THR A 38 -29.28 4.76 18.27
CA THR A 38 -28.40 4.41 17.12
C THR A 38 -26.95 4.79 17.37
N THR A 39 -26.65 5.46 18.49
CA THR A 39 -25.30 5.85 18.91
C THR A 39 -25.12 5.54 20.40
N PHE A 40 -23.95 5.06 20.80
CA PHE A 40 -23.66 4.66 22.17
C PHE A 40 -22.21 4.89 22.59
N ASN A 41 -21.96 4.87 23.90
CA ASN A 41 -20.62 4.82 24.47
C ASN A 41 -20.50 3.56 25.33
N ALA A 42 -19.38 2.87 25.23
CA ALA A 42 -19.08 1.68 26.02
C ALA A 42 -17.57 1.59 26.30
N SER A 43 -17.15 0.83 27.30
CA SER A 43 -15.74 0.50 27.52
C SER A 43 -15.48 -0.94 27.07
N LEU A 44 -14.73 -1.14 26.00
CA LEU A 44 -14.29 -2.48 25.59
C LEU A 44 -13.33 -3.02 26.65
N ASP A 45 -13.67 -4.13 27.29
CA ASP A 45 -12.80 -4.83 28.24
C ASP A 45 -11.83 -5.71 27.45
N LEU A 46 -10.58 -5.27 27.43
CA LEU A 46 -9.55 -5.93 26.65
C LEU A 46 -9.10 -7.27 27.25
N ALA A 47 -9.18 -7.41 28.58
CA ALA A 47 -8.78 -8.62 29.28
C ALA A 47 -9.84 -9.72 29.13
N ALA A 48 -11.12 -9.34 29.14
CA ALA A 48 -12.23 -10.28 29.03
C ALA A 48 -12.56 -10.70 27.58
N THR A 49 -12.20 -9.88 26.59
CA THR A 49 -12.42 -10.14 25.15
C THR A 49 -11.50 -11.23 24.55
N GLY A 50 -10.62 -11.83 25.36
CA GLY A 50 -9.78 -12.96 24.96
C GLY A 50 -8.37 -12.57 24.53
N ALA A 51 -7.60 -13.55 24.04
CA ALA A 51 -6.15 -13.45 23.89
C ALA A 51 -5.68 -12.31 22.96
N ALA A 52 -6.42 -12.02 21.89
CA ALA A 52 -6.09 -10.96 20.92
C ALA A 52 -6.15 -9.57 21.56
N MET A 53 -7.21 -9.27 22.30
CA MET A 53 -7.34 -7.98 22.99
C MET A 53 -6.47 -7.92 24.24
N ASN A 54 -6.10 -9.06 24.82
CA ASN A 54 -5.09 -9.11 25.88
C ASN A 54 -3.72 -8.64 25.37
N VAL A 55 -3.37 -8.88 24.09
CA VAL A 55 -2.16 -8.30 23.47
C VAL A 55 -2.24 -6.77 23.51
N LEU A 56 -3.34 -6.19 23.03
CA LEU A 56 -3.56 -4.74 23.09
C LEU A 56 -3.61 -4.20 24.53
N SER A 57 -4.18 -4.96 25.47
CA SER A 57 -4.26 -4.61 26.89
C SER A 57 -2.88 -4.48 27.52
N ILE A 58 -2.05 -5.51 27.32
CA ILE A 58 -0.68 -5.54 27.82
C ILE A 58 0.16 -4.49 27.11
N MET A 59 -0.05 -4.27 25.81
CA MET A 59 0.63 -3.23 25.05
C MET A 59 0.32 -1.83 25.59
N THR A 60 -0.93 -1.60 25.98
CA THR A 60 -1.39 -0.27 26.38
C THR A 60 -1.31 0.00 27.87
N GLY A 61 -1.13 -1.05 28.67
CA GLY A 61 -1.34 -0.98 30.11
C GLY A 61 -2.80 -0.65 30.48
N LEU A 62 -3.72 -0.67 29.52
CA LEU A 62 -5.13 -0.42 29.71
C LEU A 62 -5.86 -1.75 29.86
N THR A 63 -6.72 -1.87 30.85
CA THR A 63 -7.67 -2.99 30.95
C THR A 63 -8.92 -2.75 30.08
N THR A 64 -9.23 -1.49 29.79
CA THR A 64 -10.41 -1.09 29.01
C THR A 64 -10.11 0.04 28.03
N ILE A 65 -10.71 0.02 26.85
CA ILE A 65 -10.71 1.14 25.89
C ILE A 65 -12.12 1.74 25.81
N PRO A 66 -12.33 3.03 26.12
CA PRO A 66 -13.61 3.67 25.85
C PRO A 66 -13.82 3.78 24.33
N MET A 67 -15.00 3.39 23.88
CA MET A 67 -15.44 3.34 22.49
C MET A 67 -16.73 4.14 22.33
N THR A 68 -16.84 4.89 21.23
CA THR A 68 -18.12 5.37 20.69
C THR A 68 -18.58 4.40 19.61
N GLY A 69 -19.86 4.07 19.61
CA GLY A 69 -20.46 3.14 18.66
C GLY A 69 -21.63 3.75 17.90
N ALA A 70 -21.83 3.32 16.65
CA ALA A 70 -22.99 3.63 15.83
C ALA A 70 -23.59 2.33 15.27
N VAL A 71 -24.93 2.28 15.22
CA VAL A 71 -25.67 1.19 14.59
C VAL A 71 -26.64 1.74 13.56
N THR A 72 -26.61 1.16 12.37
CA THR A 72 -27.53 1.45 11.28
C THR A 72 -28.22 0.17 10.81
N GLU A 73 -29.52 0.27 10.52
CA GLU A 73 -30.31 -0.81 9.91
C GLU A 73 -30.87 -0.29 8.59
N ALA A 74 -30.44 -0.87 7.48
CA ALA A 74 -30.88 -0.49 6.14
C ALA A 74 -30.88 -1.70 5.22
N ASN A 75 -31.88 -1.81 4.33
CA ASN A 75 -31.97 -2.87 3.32
C ASN A 75 -31.78 -4.30 3.86
N SER A 76 -32.36 -4.60 5.04
CA SER A 76 -32.21 -5.89 5.73
C SER A 76 -30.78 -6.23 6.16
N THR A 77 -29.93 -5.22 6.29
CA THR A 77 -28.56 -5.32 6.81
C THR A 77 -28.44 -4.49 8.08
N LEU A 78 -27.74 -5.06 9.06
CA LEU A 78 -27.34 -4.40 10.28
C LEU A 78 -25.85 -4.09 10.21
N SER A 79 -25.49 -2.81 10.37
CA SER A 79 -24.10 -2.37 10.44
C SER A 79 -23.80 -1.78 11.81
N VAL A 80 -22.68 -2.17 12.39
CA VAL A 80 -22.17 -1.66 13.66
C VAL A 80 -20.74 -1.18 13.45
N SER A 81 -20.48 0.07 13.82
CA SER A 81 -19.13 0.66 13.82
C SER A 81 -18.79 1.11 15.24
N LEU A 82 -17.58 0.79 15.70
CA LEU A 82 -17.03 1.20 16.99
C LEU A 82 -15.69 1.92 16.75
N THR A 83 -15.44 2.99 17.49
CA THR A 83 -14.17 3.73 17.42
C THR A 83 -13.69 4.09 18.81
N SER A 84 -12.40 3.87 19.11
CA SER A 84 -11.80 4.28 20.37
C SER A 84 -11.87 5.79 20.60
N THR A 85 -12.03 6.21 21.85
CA THR A 85 -12.00 7.63 22.25
C THR A 85 -10.83 7.97 23.17
N ASN A 86 -9.93 7.02 23.44
CA ASN A 86 -8.72 7.21 24.25
C ASN A 86 -7.45 7.10 23.42
N ASP A 87 -7.45 7.88 22.35
CA ASP A 87 -6.40 7.97 21.35
C ASP A 87 -5.03 8.31 21.96
N THR A 88 -4.97 9.12 23.02
CA THR A 88 -3.70 9.53 23.65
C THR A 88 -2.99 8.37 24.35
N ALA A 89 -3.73 7.55 25.12
CA ALA A 89 -3.15 6.40 25.80
C ALA A 89 -2.74 5.31 24.78
N LEU A 90 -3.58 5.10 23.76
CA LEU A 90 -3.28 4.19 22.65
C LEU A 90 -2.03 4.62 21.88
N THR A 91 -1.92 5.91 21.56
CA THR A 91 -0.76 6.48 20.88
C THR A 91 0.52 6.30 21.71
N SER A 92 0.48 6.63 22.99
CA SER A 92 1.64 6.50 23.89
C SER A 92 2.11 5.05 24.03
N ALA A 93 1.16 4.12 24.07
CA ALA A 93 1.40 2.70 24.18
C ALA A 93 2.03 2.07 22.93
N ILE A 94 1.41 2.31 21.76
CA ILE A 94 1.94 1.83 20.48
C ILE A 94 3.32 2.45 20.22
N ALA A 95 3.50 3.74 20.53
CA ALA A 95 4.80 4.39 20.46
C ALA A 95 5.84 3.72 21.36
N ALA A 96 5.49 3.27 22.57
CA ALA A 96 6.45 2.62 23.46
C ALA A 96 6.89 1.21 23.01
N ILE A 97 6.09 0.53 22.18
CA ILE A 97 6.26 -0.89 21.83
C ILE A 97 6.74 -1.11 20.41
N ILE A 98 6.57 -0.10 19.56
CA ILE A 98 7.20 -0.07 18.24
C ILE A 98 8.37 0.92 18.34
N PRO A 99 9.58 0.51 18.76
CA PRO A 99 10.74 1.40 18.87
C PRO A 99 11.01 2.24 17.62
N ILE A 100 10.65 1.70 16.45
CA ILE A 100 10.70 2.36 15.14
C ILE A 100 9.73 3.55 15.08
N ILE A 101 8.46 3.37 15.43
CA ILE A 101 7.39 4.39 15.33
C ILE A 101 7.36 5.31 16.56
N GLY A 102 7.95 4.86 17.67
CA GLY A 102 7.89 5.49 18.99
C GLY A 102 8.54 6.86 19.13
N GLY A 103 9.46 7.20 18.23
CA GLY A 103 10.17 8.47 18.24
C GLY A 103 9.47 9.52 17.39
N SER A 104 8.71 10.44 17.99
CA SER A 104 8.23 11.72 17.43
C SER A 104 7.31 11.69 16.18
N ILE A 105 7.21 10.57 15.48
CA ILE A 105 6.43 10.44 14.23
C ILE A 105 5.02 9.91 14.46
N CYS A 106 4.76 9.09 15.48
CA CYS A 106 3.40 8.66 15.83
C CYS A 106 2.55 9.86 16.29
N LYS A 107 1.45 10.16 15.58
CA LYS A 107 0.56 11.30 15.87
C LYS A 107 -0.73 10.86 16.54
N ASN A 108 -1.35 9.83 15.99
CA ASN A 108 -2.61 9.31 16.51
C ASN A 108 -2.64 7.80 16.37
N VAL A 109 -3.37 7.14 17.26
CA VAL A 109 -3.70 5.72 17.15
C VAL A 109 -5.16 5.57 17.55
N SER A 110 -5.92 4.91 16.70
CA SER A 110 -7.30 4.55 16.97
C SER A 110 -7.55 3.08 16.64
N VAL A 111 -8.53 2.50 17.31
CA VAL A 111 -9.03 1.16 17.00
C VAL A 111 -10.44 1.33 16.45
N THR A 112 -10.68 0.78 15.26
CA THR A 112 -12.01 0.70 14.66
C THR A 112 -12.45 -0.75 14.56
N ILE A 113 -13.74 -0.99 14.76
CA ILE A 113 -14.34 -2.31 14.59
C ILE A 113 -15.58 -2.10 13.74
N GLU A 114 -15.61 -2.74 12.58
CA GLU A 114 -16.73 -2.67 11.65
C GLU A 114 -17.32 -4.06 11.46
N ASN A 115 -18.64 -4.15 11.64
CA ASN A 115 -19.42 -5.34 11.40
C ASN A 115 -20.59 -5.01 10.49
N VAL A 116 -20.83 -5.87 9.51
CA VAL A 116 -21.99 -5.79 8.62
C VAL A 116 -22.61 -7.17 8.49
N THR A 117 -23.84 -7.32 8.96
CA THR A 117 -24.55 -8.60 8.98
C THR A 117 -25.94 -8.48 8.34
N PRO A 118 -26.27 -9.31 7.33
CA PRO A 118 -27.66 -9.47 6.91
C PRO A 118 -28.52 -9.99 8.07
N ALA A 119 -29.70 -9.39 8.25
CA ALA A 119 -30.66 -9.78 9.30
C ALA A 119 -31.21 -11.21 9.14
N SER A 120 -30.98 -11.83 7.98
CA SER A 120 -31.38 -13.20 7.67
C SER A 120 -30.38 -14.27 8.13
N LEU A 121 -29.18 -13.90 8.58
CA LEU A 121 -28.17 -14.86 9.02
C LEU A 121 -28.55 -15.56 10.34
N THR A 122 -28.20 -16.84 10.41
CA THR A 122 -28.50 -17.77 11.51
C THR A 122 -27.21 -18.35 12.09
N ALA A 123 -27.24 -18.90 13.31
CA ALA A 123 -26.06 -19.43 14.00
C ALA A 123 -25.26 -20.52 13.25
N ASP A 124 -25.83 -21.10 12.19
CA ASP A 124 -25.20 -22.13 11.35
C ASP A 124 -24.48 -21.55 10.12
N ASP A 125 -24.65 -20.26 9.84
CA ASP A 125 -24.03 -19.56 8.70
C ASP A 125 -22.59 -19.12 9.03
N SER A 126 -21.71 -19.09 8.02
CA SER A 126 -20.34 -18.59 8.18
C SER A 126 -20.31 -17.09 8.45
N PRO A 127 -19.34 -16.56 9.23
CA PRO A 127 -19.22 -15.13 9.49
C PRO A 127 -19.09 -14.34 8.17
N THR A 128 -19.76 -13.19 8.10
CA THR A 128 -19.53 -12.19 7.04
C THR A 128 -18.24 -11.40 7.30
N THR A 129 -17.80 -10.61 6.32
CA THR A 129 -16.60 -9.75 6.38
C THR A 129 -16.67 -8.77 7.55
N ASP A 130 -16.09 -9.17 8.67
CA ASP A 130 -15.95 -8.40 9.90
C ASP A 130 -14.47 -8.07 10.13
N GLU A 131 -14.19 -6.82 10.50
CA GLU A 131 -12.82 -6.31 10.55
C GLU A 131 -12.55 -5.58 11.88
N ILE A 132 -11.39 -5.85 12.49
CA ILE A 132 -10.81 -5.05 13.58
C ILE A 132 -9.57 -4.39 13.01
N ASP A 133 -9.61 -3.08 12.87
CA ASP A 133 -8.50 -2.31 12.33
C ASP A 133 -7.82 -1.51 13.44
N LEU A 134 -6.51 -1.72 13.54
CA LEU A 134 -5.62 -0.79 14.24
C LEU A 134 -5.17 0.28 13.24
N ASN A 135 -5.62 1.52 13.45
CA ASN A 135 -5.24 2.67 12.64
C ASN A 135 -4.16 3.47 13.37
N ILE A 136 -2.98 3.57 12.78
CA ILE A 136 -1.85 4.35 13.32
C ILE A 136 -1.58 5.51 12.36
N THR A 137 -1.78 6.74 12.79
CA THR A 137 -1.34 7.91 12.03
C THR A 137 0.12 8.22 12.36
N ILE A 138 0.96 8.22 11.34
CA ILE A 138 2.36 8.63 11.42
C ILE A 138 2.59 9.92 10.63
N ALA A 139 3.53 10.73 11.09
CA ALA A 139 3.99 11.92 10.39
C ALA A 139 5.48 11.78 10.06
N ILE A 140 5.81 11.83 8.78
CA ILE A 140 7.18 11.73 8.27
C ILE A 140 7.43 12.99 7.44
N GLY A 141 8.49 13.73 7.77
CA GLY A 141 8.75 15.03 7.17
C GLY A 141 7.56 15.99 7.36
N SER A 142 6.96 16.43 6.25
CA SER A 142 5.78 17.31 6.24
C SER A 142 4.44 16.59 6.05
N GLY A 143 4.46 15.29 5.77
CA GLY A 143 3.26 14.51 5.44
C GLY A 143 2.76 13.65 6.59
N THR A 144 1.53 13.16 6.45
CA THR A 144 0.92 12.18 7.36
C THR A 144 0.40 10.99 6.56
N GLY A 145 0.53 9.78 7.11
CA GLY A 145 -0.04 8.55 6.54
C GLY A 145 -0.78 7.75 7.61
N VAL A 146 -1.79 7.00 7.19
CA VAL A 146 -2.52 6.07 8.07
C VAL A 146 -2.08 4.66 7.75
N LEU A 147 -1.53 4.03 8.77
CA LEU A 147 -1.06 2.66 8.81
C LEU A 147 -2.21 1.80 9.34
N THR A 148 -2.74 0.87 8.54
CA THR A 148 -3.79 -0.07 8.98
C THR A 148 -3.21 -1.46 9.19
N ALA A 149 -3.72 -2.18 10.19
CA ALA A 149 -3.32 -3.56 10.46
C ALA A 149 -4.43 -4.39 11.10
N GLN A 150 -4.48 -5.66 10.71
CA GLN A 150 -5.25 -6.70 11.37
C GLN A 150 -4.36 -7.43 12.38
N ILE A 151 -4.72 -7.37 13.66
CA ILE A 151 -3.93 -7.96 14.75
C ILE A 151 -4.22 -9.47 14.86
N PRO A 152 -3.22 -10.37 14.82
CA PRO A 152 -3.43 -11.81 14.91
C PRO A 152 -3.86 -12.22 16.32
N MET A 153 -4.74 -13.23 16.41
CA MET A 153 -5.32 -13.72 17.67
C MET A 153 -4.38 -14.63 18.50
N SER A 154 -3.16 -14.87 18.02
CA SER A 154 -2.12 -15.72 18.61
C SER A 154 -0.73 -15.22 18.19
N ASP A 155 0.34 -15.92 18.61
CA ASP A 155 1.66 -15.75 18.00
C ASP A 155 1.54 -15.75 16.47
N GLY A 156 2.20 -14.80 15.82
CA GLY A 156 2.01 -14.61 14.40
C GLY A 156 2.61 -13.32 13.85
N PHE A 157 2.61 -13.24 12.53
CA PHE A 157 3.01 -12.05 11.81
C PHE A 157 1.80 -11.15 11.58
N PHE A 158 2.03 -9.85 11.60
CA PHE A 158 1.09 -8.88 11.05
C PHE A 158 1.83 -7.76 10.34
N THR A 159 1.18 -7.20 9.34
CA THR A 159 1.74 -6.13 8.54
C THR A 159 0.93 -4.87 8.78
N VAL A 160 1.67 -3.77 8.94
CA VAL A 160 1.12 -2.43 9.01
C VAL A 160 1.62 -1.69 7.78
N GLN A 161 0.73 -1.15 6.94
CA GLN A 161 1.12 -0.49 5.69
C GLN A 161 0.38 0.82 5.46
N ALA A 162 1.08 1.78 4.86
CA ALA A 162 0.57 3.10 4.52
C ALA A 162 1.10 3.54 3.16
N GLU A 163 0.24 4.18 2.39
CA GLU A 163 0.59 4.87 1.15
C GLU A 163 0.59 6.38 1.38
N PHE A 164 1.46 7.08 0.65
CA PHE A 164 1.71 8.49 0.79
C PHE A 164 1.67 9.16 -0.58
N THR A 165 1.03 10.32 -0.65
CA THR A 165 0.98 11.13 -1.87
C THR A 165 1.70 12.45 -1.63
N ASN A 166 2.71 12.77 -2.44
CA ASN A 166 3.45 14.04 -2.40
C ASN A 166 4.10 14.37 -1.05
N VAL A 167 4.52 13.36 -0.29
CA VAL A 167 5.19 13.56 1.01
C VAL A 167 6.69 13.69 0.80
N GLY A 168 7.18 14.92 0.71
CA GLY A 168 8.61 15.19 0.59
C GLY A 168 9.38 14.76 1.84
N ILE A 169 10.47 14.00 1.64
CA ILE A 169 11.33 13.46 2.71
C ILE A 169 12.82 13.69 2.42
N GLY A 170 13.63 13.74 3.47
CA GLY A 170 15.05 13.41 3.41
C GLY A 170 15.28 11.95 3.81
N LEU A 171 16.37 11.32 3.34
CA LEU A 171 16.69 9.94 3.74
C LEU A 171 16.90 9.79 5.25
N SER A 172 17.37 10.84 5.93
CA SER A 172 17.49 10.88 7.40
C SER A 172 16.14 10.83 8.12
N ASP A 173 15.05 11.25 7.46
CA ASP A 173 13.70 11.14 8.03
C ASP A 173 13.26 9.68 8.16
N LEU A 174 13.98 8.74 7.53
CA LEU A 174 13.74 7.29 7.58
C LEU A 174 14.71 6.55 8.50
N ASP A 175 15.64 7.24 9.19
CA ASP A 175 16.62 6.61 10.09
C ASP A 175 15.95 5.80 11.21
N PHE A 176 14.72 6.15 11.58
CA PHE A 176 13.93 5.42 12.57
C PHE A 176 13.61 3.98 12.15
N LEU A 177 13.65 3.66 10.85
CA LEU A 177 13.35 2.32 10.30
C LEU A 177 14.41 1.26 10.61
N ILE A 178 15.61 1.66 11.06
CA ILE A 178 16.71 0.72 11.37
C ILE A 178 17.15 0.91 12.82
N PRO A 179 16.47 0.26 13.80
CA PRO A 179 16.78 0.40 15.22
C PRO A 179 18.25 0.14 15.53
N GLY A 180 18.89 1.08 16.24
CA GLY A 180 20.28 0.95 16.68
C GLY A 180 21.32 1.25 15.60
N GLN A 181 20.92 1.65 14.40
CA GLN A 181 21.80 2.21 13.38
C GLN A 181 21.33 3.60 12.98
N SER A 182 22.24 4.56 12.94
CA SER A 182 22.05 5.82 12.22
C SER A 182 22.33 5.57 10.75
N GLY A 183 21.51 6.09 9.83
CA GLY A 183 21.82 6.10 8.41
C GLY A 183 21.05 5.10 7.56
N PHE A 184 19.72 5.22 7.50
CA PHE A 184 18.92 4.61 6.42
C PHE A 184 19.51 4.96 5.04
N SER A 185 20.17 6.12 4.92
CA SER A 185 20.93 6.52 3.74
C SER A 185 21.94 5.49 3.24
N GLU A 186 22.50 4.63 4.10
CA GLU A 186 23.43 3.56 3.68
C GLU A 186 22.72 2.41 2.96
N SER A 187 21.42 2.23 3.21
CA SER A 187 20.56 1.26 2.53
C SER A 187 19.99 1.80 1.21
N PHE A 188 20.08 3.11 0.98
CA PHE A 188 19.59 3.74 -0.24
C PHE A 188 20.67 3.65 -1.36
N PRO A 189 20.32 3.17 -2.57
CA PRO A 189 21.26 2.89 -3.66
C PRO A 189 21.72 4.15 -4.42
N SER A 190 22.11 5.20 -3.67
CA SER A 190 22.47 6.52 -4.20
C SER A 190 23.57 6.49 -5.27
N THR A 191 24.53 5.57 -5.16
CA THR A 191 25.64 5.46 -6.14
C THR A 191 25.21 4.72 -7.41
N GLN A 192 24.32 3.73 -7.29
CA GLN A 192 23.80 2.96 -8.41
C GLN A 192 22.77 3.75 -9.24
N LEU A 193 22.04 4.67 -8.60
CA LEU A 193 21.10 5.58 -9.28
C LEU A 193 21.79 6.60 -10.20
N GLY A 194 23.11 6.77 -10.10
CA GLY A 194 23.90 7.59 -10.99
C GLY A 194 23.35 9.02 -11.14
N PRO A 195 23.03 9.49 -12.38
CA PRO A 195 22.60 10.86 -12.61
C PRO A 195 21.22 11.20 -12.02
N TYR A 196 20.38 10.19 -11.73
CA TYR A 196 19.02 10.38 -11.24
C TYR A 196 18.98 10.82 -9.77
N TYR A 197 20.05 10.56 -9.01
CA TYR A 197 20.18 10.98 -7.61
C TYR A 197 21.37 11.95 -7.43
N ASN A 198 21.07 13.24 -7.26
CA ASN A 198 22.05 14.30 -7.07
C ASN A 198 21.59 15.32 -6.01
N SER A 199 22.38 16.35 -5.75
CA SER A 199 22.11 17.34 -4.70
C SER A 199 20.85 18.19 -4.92
N GLY A 200 20.25 18.18 -6.10
CA GLY A 200 18.97 18.82 -6.41
C GLY A 200 17.77 17.87 -6.42
N THR A 201 17.99 16.56 -6.23
CA THR A 201 16.92 15.56 -6.27
C THR A 201 16.00 15.73 -5.06
N SER A 202 14.70 15.86 -5.32
CA SER A 202 13.65 15.83 -4.29
C SER A 202 13.10 14.41 -4.19
N LEU A 203 13.03 13.88 -2.96
CA LEU A 203 12.50 12.56 -2.68
C LEU A 203 11.10 12.68 -2.09
N ASN A 204 10.20 11.83 -2.55
CA ASN A 204 8.89 11.64 -1.95
C ASN A 204 8.80 10.25 -1.33
N LEU A 205 8.22 10.15 -0.15
CA LEU A 205 7.76 8.86 0.38
C LEU A 205 6.50 8.46 -0.40
N LEU A 206 6.49 7.26 -0.95
CA LEU A 206 5.36 6.70 -1.69
C LEU A 206 4.62 5.65 -0.87
N SER A 207 5.36 4.78 -0.17
CA SER A 207 4.76 3.80 0.73
C SER A 207 5.71 3.41 1.86
N LEU A 208 5.12 2.98 2.98
CA LEU A 208 5.81 2.40 4.11
C LEU A 208 5.02 1.18 4.61
N GLY A 209 5.67 0.03 4.63
CA GLY A 209 5.20 -1.22 5.21
C GLY A 209 6.14 -1.71 6.30
N LEU A 210 5.56 -2.13 7.42
CA LEU A 210 6.26 -2.71 8.55
C LEU A 210 5.63 -4.06 8.87
N THR A 211 6.44 -5.12 8.81
CA THR A 211 6.01 -6.46 9.21
C THR A 211 6.52 -6.74 10.61
N PHE A 212 5.63 -7.11 11.51
CA PHE A 212 5.91 -7.42 12.90
C PHE A 212 5.64 -8.88 13.20
N TYR A 213 6.37 -9.43 14.16
CA TYR A 213 6.06 -10.71 14.79
C TYR A 213 5.67 -10.46 16.24
N VAL A 214 4.54 -11.03 16.65
CA VAL A 214 4.10 -11.07 18.06
C VAL A 214 4.44 -12.45 18.61
N SER A 215 5.15 -12.48 19.74
CA SER A 215 5.22 -13.64 20.63
C SER A 215 4.44 -13.33 21.90
N THR A 216 3.62 -14.26 22.37
CA THR A 216 2.81 -14.12 23.59
C THR A 216 3.35 -14.92 24.77
N ALA A 217 4.36 -15.77 24.58
CA ALA A 217 4.95 -16.62 25.62
C ALA A 217 6.50 -16.47 25.72
N SER A 218 7.11 -16.46 26.90
CA SER A 218 6.57 -16.42 28.27
C SER A 218 6.19 -15.00 28.76
N GLY A 219 6.00 -14.08 27.82
CA GLY A 219 5.59 -12.69 27.96
C GLY A 219 5.45 -12.10 26.55
N ILE A 220 4.72 -10.99 26.41
CA ILE A 220 4.53 -10.39 25.09
C ILE A 220 5.82 -9.73 24.61
N SER A 221 6.29 -10.12 23.44
CA SER A 221 7.35 -9.42 22.71
C SER A 221 6.89 -9.12 21.29
N LEU A 222 7.08 -7.88 20.87
CA LEU A 222 6.92 -7.45 19.49
C LEU A 222 8.30 -7.24 18.88
N SER A 223 8.56 -7.85 17.72
CA SER A 223 9.77 -7.57 16.94
C SER A 223 9.41 -7.18 15.51
N VAL A 224 10.11 -6.19 14.98
CA VAL A 224 10.04 -5.87 13.56
C VAL A 224 10.75 -7.00 12.82
N SER A 225 10.01 -7.66 11.94
CA SER A 225 10.49 -8.78 11.14
C SER A 225 10.90 -8.34 9.73
N GLY A 226 10.32 -7.24 9.24
CA GLY A 226 10.72 -6.64 7.97
C GLY A 226 10.24 -5.19 7.81
N VAL A 227 10.94 -4.45 6.97
CA VAL A 227 10.58 -3.08 6.55
C VAL A 227 10.52 -3.07 5.03
N SER A 228 9.47 -2.51 4.46
CA SER A 228 9.30 -2.25 3.03
C SER A 228 9.05 -0.77 2.86
N VAL A 229 9.83 -0.05 2.08
CA VAL A 229 9.65 1.38 1.85
C VAL A 229 9.82 1.69 0.36
N SER A 230 8.93 2.50 -0.18
CA SER A 230 9.04 3.00 -1.56
C SER A 230 9.28 4.50 -1.56
N ILE A 231 10.37 4.94 -2.21
CA ILE A 231 10.83 6.32 -2.26
C ILE A 231 10.86 6.80 -3.71
N GLY A 232 9.99 7.72 -4.06
CA GLY A 232 9.87 8.27 -5.40
C GLY A 232 10.82 9.43 -5.66
N ILE A 233 11.51 9.37 -6.79
CA ILE A 233 12.05 10.55 -7.46
C ILE A 233 11.03 10.95 -8.53
N VAL A 234 10.28 12.02 -8.28
CA VAL A 234 9.17 12.44 -9.15
C VAL A 234 9.62 13.42 -10.22
N ASN A 235 8.88 13.45 -11.34
CA ASN A 235 9.01 14.45 -12.41
C ASN A 235 10.43 14.60 -12.97
N ILE A 236 11.16 13.50 -13.17
CA ILE A 236 12.49 13.55 -13.79
C ILE A 236 12.30 13.82 -15.29
N PRO A 237 12.70 14.98 -15.83
CA PRO A 237 12.59 15.23 -17.26
C PRO A 237 13.59 14.35 -18.02
N LEU A 238 13.11 13.56 -18.98
CA LEU A 238 13.93 12.70 -19.83
C LEU A 238 14.24 13.36 -21.18
N TYR A 239 13.24 14.03 -21.79
CA TYR A 239 13.41 14.69 -23.07
C TYR A 239 12.58 15.97 -23.16
N GLU A 240 13.25 17.12 -23.37
CA GLU A 240 12.67 18.45 -23.67
C GLU A 240 11.41 18.86 -22.88
N LYS A 241 11.19 18.30 -21.69
CA LYS A 241 9.96 18.46 -20.88
C LYS A 241 8.68 17.92 -21.53
N ALA A 242 8.80 17.07 -22.55
CA ALA A 242 7.71 16.28 -23.10
C ALA A 242 7.63 14.90 -22.42
N LEU A 243 8.79 14.25 -22.22
CA LEU A 243 8.91 12.94 -21.60
C LEU A 243 9.44 13.04 -20.18
N TYR A 244 8.78 12.36 -19.24
CA TYR A 244 9.15 12.32 -17.83
C TYR A 244 9.23 10.90 -17.31
N MET A 245 10.08 10.67 -16.32
CA MET A 245 10.01 9.50 -15.44
C MET A 245 9.27 9.92 -14.17
N ASN A 246 8.14 9.27 -13.86
CA ASN A 246 7.29 9.71 -12.76
C ASN A 246 6.42 8.59 -12.14
N PRO A 247 6.60 8.25 -10.85
CA PRO A 247 7.85 8.39 -10.10
C PRO A 247 8.88 7.38 -10.64
N LEU A 248 10.18 7.70 -10.57
CA LEU A 248 11.18 6.64 -10.40
C LEU A 248 11.18 6.26 -8.92
N ALA A 249 10.38 5.26 -8.56
CA ALA A 249 10.29 4.70 -7.23
C ALA A 249 11.46 3.76 -6.95
N VAL A 250 12.22 4.05 -5.91
CA VAL A 250 13.20 3.14 -5.33
C VAL A 250 12.51 2.37 -4.23
N TRP A 251 12.23 1.10 -4.49
CA TRP A 251 11.75 0.19 -3.46
C TRP A 251 12.93 -0.32 -2.65
N VAL A 252 12.85 -0.28 -1.33
CA VAL A 252 13.87 -0.78 -0.41
C VAL A 252 13.19 -1.71 0.59
N ASN A 253 13.65 -2.95 0.67
CA ASN A 253 13.15 -3.94 1.61
C ASN A 253 14.28 -4.46 2.49
N VAL A 254 14.08 -4.37 3.80
CA VAL A 254 15.02 -4.76 4.84
C VAL A 254 14.46 -5.97 5.58
N SER A 255 15.08 -7.13 5.38
CA SER A 255 14.72 -8.37 6.08
C SER A 255 15.47 -8.49 7.41
N SER A 256 14.76 -8.85 8.49
CA SER A 256 15.31 -9.15 9.81
C SER A 256 16.21 -8.05 10.42
N VAL A 257 15.63 -7.14 11.22
CA VAL A 257 16.38 -6.05 11.90
C VAL A 257 17.17 -6.48 13.16
N THR A 258 17.18 -7.75 13.53
CA THR A 258 17.85 -8.25 14.76
C THR A 258 19.33 -8.61 14.59
N THR A 259 19.79 -8.76 13.34
CA THR A 259 21.19 -8.94 12.92
C THR A 259 21.43 -8.03 11.73
N LYS A 260 22.66 -7.55 11.47
CA LYS A 260 22.98 -6.56 10.42
C LYS A 260 22.01 -6.69 9.21
N PRO A 261 21.13 -5.71 8.98
CA PRO A 261 20.02 -5.85 8.06
C PRO A 261 20.50 -6.25 6.67
N VAL A 262 19.77 -7.17 6.03
CA VAL A 262 19.98 -7.48 4.61
C VAL A 262 18.97 -6.65 3.82
N THR A 263 19.50 -5.64 3.14
CA THR A 263 18.73 -4.72 2.30
C THR A 263 18.66 -5.25 0.88
N THR A 264 17.46 -5.25 0.32
CA THR A 264 17.15 -5.44 -1.10
C THR A 264 16.55 -4.16 -1.64
N TRP A 265 16.75 -3.88 -2.92
CA TRP A 265 16.13 -2.73 -3.54
C TRP A 265 15.83 -3.01 -5.01
N GLY A 266 14.86 -2.29 -5.55
CA GLY A 266 14.47 -2.33 -6.97
C GLY A 266 14.04 -0.93 -7.43
N LEU A 267 13.80 -0.79 -8.72
CA LEU A 267 13.22 0.42 -9.29
C LEU A 267 11.88 0.08 -9.92
N GLU A 268 10.88 0.88 -9.63
CA GLU A 268 9.59 0.83 -10.29
C GLU A 268 9.29 2.24 -10.77
N GLY A 269 8.61 2.39 -11.89
CA GLY A 269 8.19 3.70 -12.31
C GLY A 269 7.47 3.70 -13.62
N ALA A 270 7.04 4.89 -14.03
CA ALA A 270 6.43 5.09 -15.33
C ALA A 270 7.24 6.09 -16.14
N ILE A 271 7.35 5.83 -17.44
CA ILE A 271 7.69 6.85 -18.43
C ILE A 271 6.38 7.44 -18.92
N VAL A 272 6.19 8.73 -18.68
CA VAL A 272 4.99 9.45 -19.09
C VAL A 272 5.32 10.48 -20.17
N LEU A 273 4.51 10.51 -21.22
CA LEU A 273 4.54 11.53 -22.27
C LEU A 273 3.39 12.50 -22.02
N CYS A 274 3.73 13.74 -21.67
CA CYS A 274 2.75 14.80 -21.47
C CYS A 274 2.32 15.38 -22.80
N ASN A 275 1.09 15.89 -22.85
CA ASN A 275 0.61 16.69 -23.97
C ASN A 275 1.58 17.86 -24.24
N TYR A 276 1.96 18.06 -25.50
CA TYR A 276 2.87 19.15 -25.85
C TYR A 276 2.36 20.54 -25.43
N ALA A 277 1.04 20.76 -25.46
CA ALA A 277 0.44 22.03 -25.07
C ALA A 277 0.44 22.27 -23.56
N THR A 278 0.59 21.21 -22.75
CA THR A 278 0.67 21.26 -21.29
C THR A 278 1.88 20.47 -20.78
N PRO A 279 3.11 20.89 -21.11
CA PRO A 279 4.32 20.17 -20.74
C PRO A 279 4.48 20.14 -19.22
N GLY A 280 4.72 18.95 -18.66
CA GLY A 280 4.89 18.75 -17.23
C GLY A 280 3.63 18.41 -16.44
N ASP A 281 2.47 18.26 -17.09
CA ASP A 281 1.29 17.66 -16.47
C ASP A 281 1.41 16.14 -16.44
N THR A 282 2.26 15.63 -15.55
CA THR A 282 2.50 14.19 -15.36
C THR A 282 1.34 13.49 -14.64
N ALA A 283 0.33 14.23 -14.16
CA ALA A 283 -0.89 13.67 -13.57
C ALA A 283 -1.94 13.33 -14.62
N ASN A 284 -1.84 13.90 -15.83
CA ASN A 284 -2.73 13.61 -16.96
C ASN A 284 -1.89 13.41 -18.23
N PRO A 285 -1.03 12.37 -18.28
CA PRO A 285 -0.23 12.12 -19.47
C PRO A 285 -1.12 11.67 -20.64
N ASP A 286 -0.68 11.96 -21.87
CA ASP A 286 -1.33 11.37 -23.05
C ASP A 286 -0.93 9.90 -23.20
N PHE A 287 0.25 9.51 -22.69
CA PHE A 287 0.78 8.15 -22.70
C PHE A 287 1.58 7.82 -21.45
N GLU A 288 1.41 6.60 -20.96
CA GLU A 288 2.10 6.07 -19.79
C GLU A 288 2.64 4.69 -20.11
N PHE A 289 3.90 4.47 -19.75
CA PHE A 289 4.60 3.21 -19.91
C PHE A 289 5.21 2.82 -18.57
N ASP A 290 4.56 1.89 -17.90
CA ASP A 290 5.04 1.36 -16.65
C ASP A 290 6.26 0.49 -16.91
N PHE A 291 7.24 0.58 -16.04
CA PHE A 291 8.39 -0.30 -16.04
C PHE A 291 8.77 -0.69 -14.62
N ASN A 292 9.15 -1.95 -14.47
CA ASN A 292 9.71 -2.47 -13.23
C ASN A 292 11.10 -3.03 -13.51
N MET A 293 12.04 -2.72 -12.63
CA MET A 293 13.42 -3.18 -12.65
C MET A 293 13.73 -3.86 -11.32
N GLY A 294 13.78 -5.20 -11.35
CA GLY A 294 14.25 -5.99 -10.22
C GLY A 294 15.77 -6.06 -10.21
N PHE A 295 16.40 -5.73 -9.09
CA PHE A 295 17.80 -6.08 -8.85
C PHE A 295 17.89 -7.35 -8.00
N PRO A 296 18.90 -8.21 -8.25
CA PRO A 296 18.97 -9.52 -7.64
C PRO A 296 19.18 -9.49 -6.12
N ASN A 297 18.34 -10.24 -5.38
CA ASN A 297 18.70 -10.85 -4.09
C ASN A 297 17.73 -12.02 -3.77
N PRO A 298 18.20 -13.21 -3.33
CA PRO A 298 19.50 -13.52 -2.74
C PRO A 298 20.66 -13.59 -3.76
N PRO A 299 21.94 -13.61 -3.33
CA PRO A 299 23.13 -13.76 -4.18
C PRO A 299 23.18 -14.99 -5.11
N ASP A 300 22.13 -15.80 -5.12
CA ASP A 300 22.00 -17.04 -5.90
C ASP A 300 21.10 -16.88 -7.14
N THR A 301 20.47 -15.72 -7.33
CA THR A 301 19.71 -15.35 -8.53
C THR A 301 20.31 -14.05 -9.07
N PRO A 302 21.25 -14.08 -10.03
CA PRO A 302 21.93 -12.90 -10.57
C PRO A 302 21.08 -12.17 -11.64
N ASP A 303 19.78 -12.35 -11.65
CA ASP A 303 18.96 -11.95 -12.78
C ASP A 303 18.43 -10.51 -12.57
N PHE A 304 18.73 -9.66 -13.54
CA PHE A 304 18.19 -8.33 -13.76
C PHE A 304 17.00 -8.46 -14.68
N THR A 305 15.82 -8.21 -14.12
CA THR A 305 14.59 -8.25 -14.88
C THR A 305 14.09 -6.83 -15.13
N VAL A 306 13.81 -6.50 -16.38
CA VAL A 306 13.03 -5.33 -16.75
C VAL A 306 11.77 -5.78 -17.45
N SER A 307 10.63 -5.38 -16.94
CA SER A 307 9.37 -5.48 -17.66
C SER A 307 8.79 -4.10 -17.85
N GLY A 308 7.92 -3.96 -18.82
CA GLY A 308 7.04 -2.82 -18.88
C GLY A 308 5.84 -3.06 -19.75
N GLU A 309 4.81 -2.32 -19.43
CA GLU A 309 3.48 -2.45 -19.97
C GLU A 309 3.04 -1.05 -20.37
N PHE A 310 2.58 -0.96 -21.60
CA PHE A 310 1.94 0.22 -22.13
C PHE A 310 0.46 -0.12 -22.27
N GLU A 311 -0.37 0.61 -21.52
CA GLU A 311 -1.78 0.73 -21.83
C GLU A 311 -2.03 2.10 -22.48
N ASN A 312 -2.85 2.13 -23.53
CA ASN A 312 -3.32 3.37 -24.16
C ASN A 312 -4.73 3.71 -23.69
N PRO A 313 -4.93 4.21 -22.46
CA PRO A 313 -6.26 4.37 -21.87
C PRO A 313 -7.17 5.34 -22.65
N SER A 314 -6.58 6.16 -23.53
CA SER A 314 -7.30 7.16 -24.32
C SER A 314 -7.38 6.85 -25.82
N SER A 315 -6.95 5.65 -26.26
CA SER A 315 -6.90 5.23 -27.67
C SER A 315 -6.30 6.29 -28.60
N LYS A 316 -5.29 7.01 -28.11
CA LYS A 316 -4.69 8.12 -28.86
C LYS A 316 -3.86 7.56 -30.02
N PRO A 317 -3.89 8.20 -31.20
CA PRO A 317 -3.15 7.71 -32.35
C PRO A 317 -1.64 7.91 -32.17
N VAL A 318 -0.85 7.05 -32.82
CA VAL A 318 0.62 7.11 -32.84
C VAL A 318 1.13 8.44 -33.37
N SER A 319 0.41 9.06 -34.32
CA SER A 319 0.74 10.38 -34.83
C SER A 319 0.73 11.45 -33.73
N LEU A 320 -0.17 11.33 -32.75
CA LEU A 320 -0.23 12.25 -31.62
C LEU A 320 0.93 12.01 -30.65
N MET A 321 1.27 10.75 -30.33
CA MET A 321 2.49 10.43 -29.54
C MET A 321 3.73 11.13 -30.10
N ILE A 322 3.94 11.01 -31.41
CA ILE A 322 5.12 11.57 -32.07
C ILE A 322 5.06 13.10 -32.08
N GLN A 323 3.88 13.70 -32.26
CA GLN A 323 3.71 15.14 -32.18
C GLN A 323 3.91 15.67 -30.75
N ASP A 324 3.48 14.94 -29.73
CA ASP A 324 3.71 15.32 -28.34
C ASP A 324 5.19 15.27 -27.99
N LEU A 325 5.91 14.28 -28.53
CA LEU A 325 7.35 14.12 -28.32
C LEU A 325 8.20 15.14 -29.11
N LEU A 326 7.88 15.37 -30.39
CA LEU A 326 8.72 16.14 -31.33
C LEU A 326 8.23 17.58 -31.56
N GLY A 327 6.99 17.88 -31.17
CA GLY A 327 6.35 19.17 -31.29
C GLY A 327 5.26 19.25 -32.37
N PRO A 328 4.38 20.26 -32.27
CA PRO A 328 3.20 20.42 -33.09
C PRO A 328 3.61 20.76 -34.53
N GLY A 329 2.95 20.10 -35.48
CA GLY A 329 3.25 20.25 -36.91
C GLY A 329 4.44 19.42 -37.39
N THR A 330 5.00 18.54 -36.55
CA THR A 330 5.92 17.50 -37.02
C THR A 330 5.17 16.56 -37.97
N ASP A 331 5.62 16.52 -39.22
CA ASP A 331 5.15 15.54 -40.19
C ASP A 331 5.71 14.17 -39.82
N THR A 332 4.84 13.31 -39.32
CA THR A 332 5.18 11.97 -38.85
C THR A 332 5.25 10.97 -40.01
N GLY A 333 4.71 11.30 -41.18
CA GLY A 333 4.45 10.35 -42.26
C GLY A 333 3.47 9.23 -41.89
N ILE A 334 2.83 9.32 -40.71
CA ILE A 334 1.90 8.34 -40.14
C ILE A 334 0.54 9.03 -39.97
N GLY A 335 -0.51 8.42 -40.52
CA GLY A 335 -1.88 8.94 -40.39
C GLY A 335 -2.39 8.90 -38.94
N ASP A 336 -3.53 9.54 -38.70
CA ASP A 336 -4.24 9.61 -37.41
C ASP A 336 -5.08 8.36 -37.11
N THR A 337 -4.89 7.29 -37.89
CA THR A 337 -5.72 6.09 -37.87
C THR A 337 -5.07 4.89 -37.19
N ILE A 338 -3.79 4.97 -36.83
CA ILE A 338 -3.06 3.87 -36.18
C ILE A 338 -2.97 4.16 -34.68
N THR A 339 -3.41 3.19 -33.88
CA THR A 339 -3.39 3.23 -32.42
C THR A 339 -2.59 2.02 -31.92
N VAL A 340 -1.69 2.24 -30.96
CA VAL A 340 -1.13 1.13 -30.16
C VAL A 340 -2.14 0.87 -29.06
N GLU A 341 -2.68 -0.35 -29.01
CA GLU A 341 -3.64 -0.79 -28.00
C GLU A 341 -2.91 -1.28 -26.75
N SER A 342 -1.86 -2.10 -26.94
CA SER A 342 -0.96 -2.54 -25.88
C SER A 342 0.47 -2.70 -26.39
N PHE A 343 1.44 -2.50 -25.50
CA PHE A 343 2.83 -2.86 -25.75
C PHE A 343 3.47 -3.38 -24.47
N ASP A 344 3.79 -4.67 -24.48
CA ASP A 344 4.45 -5.35 -23.38
C ASP A 344 5.89 -5.65 -23.78
N PHE A 345 6.80 -5.50 -22.82
CA PHE A 345 8.15 -6.02 -22.96
C PHE A 345 8.61 -6.64 -21.64
N TYR A 346 9.49 -7.62 -21.79
CA TYR A 346 10.16 -8.30 -20.70
C TYR A 346 11.57 -8.65 -21.16
N ALA A 347 12.54 -8.41 -20.31
CA ALA A 347 13.92 -8.78 -20.52
C ALA A 347 14.50 -9.24 -19.19
N ASP A 348 15.23 -10.35 -19.23
CA ASP A 348 15.94 -10.88 -18.09
C ASP A 348 17.40 -11.07 -18.46
N ALA A 349 18.32 -10.63 -17.60
CA ALA A 349 19.74 -10.65 -17.86
C ALA A 349 20.56 -11.03 -16.63
N ASP A 350 21.55 -11.88 -16.80
CA ASP A 350 22.53 -12.18 -15.75
C ASP A 350 23.44 -10.96 -15.54
N VAL A 351 23.35 -10.32 -14.38
CA VAL A 351 24.14 -9.12 -14.03
C VAL A 351 25.65 -9.39 -13.96
N THR A 352 26.04 -10.64 -13.70
CA THR A 352 27.45 -11.05 -13.59
C THR A 352 28.09 -11.18 -14.96
N THR A 353 27.36 -11.74 -15.93
CA THR A 353 27.87 -11.95 -17.29
C THR A 353 27.45 -10.87 -18.29
N GLY A 354 26.41 -10.10 -17.96
CA GLY A 354 25.76 -9.14 -18.85
C GLY A 354 24.95 -9.79 -19.98
N THR A 355 24.64 -11.09 -19.88
CA THR A 355 23.95 -11.84 -20.93
C THR A 355 22.44 -11.78 -20.73
N ILE A 356 21.68 -11.44 -21.78
CA ILE A 356 20.21 -11.57 -21.78
C ILE A 356 19.86 -13.06 -21.83
N VAL A 357 19.21 -13.55 -20.78
CA VAL A 357 18.80 -14.97 -20.64
C VAL A 357 17.37 -15.19 -21.16
N ALA A 358 16.52 -14.16 -21.07
CA ALA A 358 15.18 -14.18 -21.63
C ALA A 358 14.79 -12.80 -22.18
N PHE A 359 13.98 -12.78 -23.23
CA PHE A 359 13.39 -11.56 -23.76
C PHE A 359 12.02 -11.90 -24.36
N SER A 360 11.01 -11.09 -24.08
CA SER A 360 9.76 -11.09 -24.84
C SER A 360 9.25 -9.68 -25.10
N THR A 361 8.54 -9.53 -26.20
CA THR A 361 7.77 -8.31 -26.47
C THR A 361 6.50 -8.68 -27.24
N ASP A 362 5.42 -8.00 -26.90
CA ASP A 362 4.12 -8.14 -27.50
C ASP A 362 3.59 -6.75 -27.82
N ILE A 363 3.30 -6.47 -29.07
CA ILE A 363 2.68 -5.20 -29.48
C ILE A 363 1.35 -5.49 -30.15
N THR A 364 0.30 -4.84 -29.69
CA THR A 364 -1.03 -4.88 -30.31
C THR A 364 -1.36 -3.51 -30.86
N MET A 365 -1.68 -3.46 -32.14
CA MET A 365 -2.04 -2.22 -32.83
C MET A 365 -3.36 -2.40 -33.58
N SER A 366 -4.15 -1.34 -33.61
CA SER A 366 -5.36 -1.24 -34.43
C SER A 366 -5.22 -0.10 -35.44
N GLY A 367 -5.93 -0.19 -36.56
CA GLY A 367 -5.99 0.89 -37.54
C GLY A 367 -5.78 0.50 -38.99
N GLN A 368 -5.72 1.52 -39.86
CA GLN A 368 -5.44 1.32 -41.29
C GLN A 368 -3.93 1.31 -41.54
N PHE A 369 -3.37 0.11 -41.66
CA PHE A 369 -1.96 -0.08 -42.00
C PHE A 369 -1.77 0.07 -43.52
N GLY A 370 -1.04 1.11 -43.96
CA GLY A 370 -0.82 1.44 -45.37
C GLY A 370 -0.22 0.31 -46.23
N LEU A 371 0.52 -0.63 -45.64
CA LEU A 371 1.06 -1.81 -46.34
C LEU A 371 0.00 -2.91 -46.59
N PHE A 372 -1.16 -2.79 -45.94
CA PHE A 372 -2.26 -3.74 -46.01
C PHE A 372 -3.58 -3.09 -46.49
N GLU A 373 -3.54 -1.97 -47.20
CA GLU A 373 -4.74 -1.21 -47.66
C GLU A 373 -5.82 -2.06 -48.37
N ASN A 374 -5.45 -3.22 -48.92
CA ASN A 374 -6.38 -4.15 -49.59
C ASN A 374 -6.99 -5.21 -48.65
N PHE A 375 -6.65 -5.21 -47.36
CA PHE A 375 -7.17 -6.09 -46.32
C PHE A 375 -7.73 -5.24 -45.18
N THR A 376 -8.97 -5.54 -44.75
CA THR A 376 -9.50 -4.97 -43.51
C THR A 376 -8.88 -5.73 -42.33
N LEU A 377 -7.74 -5.24 -41.85
CA LEU A 377 -7.13 -5.70 -40.60
C LEU A 377 -7.70 -4.87 -39.46
N GLU A 378 -8.50 -5.49 -38.60
CA GLU A 378 -9.04 -4.84 -37.40
C GLU A 378 -7.98 -4.76 -36.29
N GLU A 379 -7.09 -5.74 -36.23
CA GLU A 379 -6.04 -5.87 -35.21
C GLU A 379 -4.80 -6.53 -35.82
N PHE A 380 -3.62 -6.09 -35.40
CA PHE A 380 -2.34 -6.69 -35.73
C PHE A 380 -1.49 -6.83 -34.48
N SER A 381 -1.03 -8.04 -34.20
CA SER A 381 -0.16 -8.34 -33.06
C SER A 381 1.17 -8.95 -33.53
N ILE A 382 2.29 -8.49 -32.95
CA ILE A 382 3.61 -9.12 -33.10
C ILE A 382 4.09 -9.56 -31.72
N SER A 383 4.35 -10.86 -31.59
CA SER A 383 4.97 -11.47 -30.42
C SER A 383 6.36 -11.97 -30.79
N VAL A 384 7.38 -11.59 -30.02
CA VAL A 384 8.74 -12.14 -30.13
C VAL A 384 9.14 -12.67 -28.77
N SER A 385 9.66 -13.90 -28.72
CA SER A 385 10.21 -14.48 -27.49
C SER A 385 11.56 -15.15 -27.76
N TYR A 386 12.48 -14.99 -26.83
CA TYR A 386 13.82 -15.58 -26.86
C TYR A 386 14.14 -16.18 -25.48
N SER A 387 14.71 -17.39 -25.47
CA SER A 387 15.27 -18.06 -24.29
C SER A 387 16.58 -18.73 -24.68
N SER A 388 17.66 -18.49 -23.93
CA SER A 388 19.00 -19.04 -24.21
C SER A 388 19.18 -20.49 -23.78
#